data_AF-A0A2S6TKH2-F1
#
_entry.id   AF-A0A2S6TKH2-F1
#
_cell.length_a   1.000
_cell.length_b   1.000
_cell.length_c   1.000
_cell.angle_alpha   90.00
_cell.angle_beta   90.00
_cell.angle_gamma   90.00
#
_symmetry.space_group_name_H-M   'P 1'
#
loop_
_entity.id
_entity.type
_entity.pdbx_description
1 polymer ?
#
loop_
_entity_poly.entity_id
_entity_poly.type
_entity_poly.pdbx_seq_one_letter_code
_entity_poly.pdbx_strand_id
1 'polypeptide(L)'
;MGHLLPRDLPVKIIRHNILKITSRRISLTIIILIISVGSLQASDKLLHDPIIKHAKLATGGNLEEFQYCLKRCAGLLLSIGTAQYKLSKEGKITSQKTIDLGENLLRQLAKFQIRVILKKELNQVTFSQIYRSNLLEVTKFNRLYYKMFLRNVAKGKHFIEEDTFLMEEATICAGMHNQLLPQ
;
A
#
# COMPACT_ATOMS: atom_id res chain seq x y z
N MET A 1 -17.89 -83.64 28.85
CA MET A 1 -17.61 -82.38 29.55
C MET A 1 -16.91 -81.45 28.56
N GLY A 2 -17.67 -80.60 27.87
CA GLY A 2 -17.13 -79.62 26.92
C GLY A 2 -17.19 -78.23 27.53
N HIS A 3 -16.05 -77.58 27.70
CA HIS A 3 -15.97 -76.18 28.11
C HIS A 3 -16.48 -75.28 26.99
N LEU A 4 -17.58 -74.57 27.25
CA LEU A 4 -18.00 -73.39 26.51
C LEU A 4 -17.19 -72.18 27.02
N LEU A 5 -16.37 -71.59 26.15
CA LEU A 5 -15.89 -70.22 26.29
C LEU A 5 -16.53 -69.35 25.19
N PRO A 6 -16.87 -68.09 25.48
CA PRO A 6 -17.71 -67.27 24.62
C PRO A 6 -16.93 -66.75 23.40
N ARG A 7 -17.52 -66.93 22.21
CA ARG A 7 -17.20 -66.16 21.02
C ARG A 7 -17.81 -64.78 21.19
N ASP A 8 -17.01 -63.79 21.55
CA ASP A 8 -17.15 -62.42 21.07
C ASP A 8 -16.02 -61.53 21.63
N LEU A 9 -15.56 -60.60 20.78
CA LEU A 9 -14.41 -59.68 20.90
C LEU A 9 -13.10 -60.22 20.28
N PRO A 10 -12.51 -59.52 19.28
CA PRO A 10 -12.27 -58.07 19.32
C PRO A 10 -12.52 -57.34 17.97
N VAL A 11 -13.74 -57.34 17.43
CA VAL A 11 -14.03 -56.56 16.20
C VAL A 11 -14.29 -55.06 16.51
N LYS A 12 -14.74 -54.73 17.73
CA LYS A 12 -14.99 -53.33 18.15
C LYS A 12 -13.70 -52.52 18.33
N ILE A 13 -12.61 -53.12 18.80
CA ILE A 13 -11.36 -52.40 19.11
C ILE A 13 -10.63 -51.99 17.81
N ILE A 14 -10.68 -52.83 16.78
CA ILE A 14 -10.02 -52.57 15.49
C ILE A 14 -10.75 -51.47 14.71
N ARG A 15 -12.10 -51.51 14.66
CA ARG A 15 -12.88 -50.44 13.99
C ARG A 15 -12.70 -49.08 14.66
N HIS A 16 -12.63 -49.03 16.00
CA HIS A 16 -12.48 -47.77 16.72
C HIS A 16 -11.10 -47.13 16.50
N ASN A 17 -10.03 -47.93 16.42
CA ASN A 17 -8.68 -47.43 16.16
C ASN A 17 -8.47 -47.03 14.70
N ILE A 18 -9.03 -47.77 13.74
CA ILE A 18 -8.96 -47.40 12.31
C ILE A 18 -9.72 -46.09 12.06
N LEU A 19 -10.92 -45.90 12.63
CA LEU A 19 -11.66 -44.64 12.53
C LEU A 19 -10.91 -43.45 13.18
N LYS A 20 -10.25 -43.68 14.33
CA LYS A 20 -9.47 -42.63 15.02
C LYS A 20 -8.22 -42.23 14.23
N ILE A 21 -7.57 -43.19 13.58
CA ILE A 21 -6.35 -42.96 12.78
C ILE A 21 -6.69 -42.26 11.46
N THR A 22 -7.77 -42.67 10.76
CA THR A 22 -8.22 -41.97 9.55
C THR A 22 -8.78 -40.59 9.87
N SER A 23 -9.55 -40.43 10.95
CA SER A 23 -10.02 -39.11 11.40
C SER A 23 -8.88 -38.16 11.77
N ARG A 24 -7.86 -38.62 12.51
CA ARG A 24 -6.67 -37.79 12.83
C ARG A 24 -5.88 -37.38 11.59
N ARG A 25 -5.73 -38.27 10.60
CA ARG A 25 -5.04 -37.94 9.34
C ARG A 25 -5.83 -36.94 8.51
N ILE A 26 -7.15 -37.11 8.40
CA ILE A 26 -8.03 -36.16 7.69
C ILE A 26 -8.01 -34.79 8.38
N SER A 27 -8.07 -34.74 9.72
CA SER A 27 -7.97 -33.48 10.47
C SER A 27 -6.61 -32.80 10.29
N LEU A 28 -5.50 -33.55 10.28
CA LEU A 28 -4.17 -32.96 10.02
C LEU A 28 -4.04 -32.44 8.60
N THR A 29 -4.54 -33.17 7.59
CA THR A 29 -4.51 -32.71 6.20
C THR A 29 -5.38 -31.48 6.00
N ILE A 30 -6.57 -31.40 6.63
CA ILE A 30 -7.44 -30.22 6.60
C ILE A 30 -6.79 -29.04 7.33
N ILE A 31 -6.16 -29.26 8.48
CA ILE A 31 -5.44 -28.20 9.22
C ILE A 31 -4.26 -27.69 8.39
N ILE A 32 -3.49 -28.56 7.74
CA ILE A 32 -2.41 -28.17 6.83
C ILE A 32 -2.97 -27.43 5.61
N LEU A 33 -4.11 -27.86 5.04
CA LEU A 33 -4.79 -27.14 3.95
C LEU A 33 -5.30 -25.76 4.40
N ILE A 34 -5.88 -25.63 5.59
CA ILE A 34 -6.36 -24.36 6.15
C ILE A 34 -5.17 -23.43 6.47
N ILE A 35 -4.06 -23.97 6.99
CA ILE A 35 -2.83 -23.20 7.22
C ILE A 35 -2.18 -22.78 5.89
N SER A 36 -2.24 -23.62 4.85
CA SER A 36 -1.67 -23.30 3.53
C SER A 36 -2.55 -22.34 2.72
N VAL A 37 -3.88 -22.41 2.83
CA VAL A 37 -4.79 -21.42 2.23
C VAL A 37 -4.81 -20.11 3.02
N GLY A 38 -4.69 -20.18 4.36
CA GLY A 38 -4.62 -19.02 5.24
C GLY A 38 -3.29 -18.25 5.16
N SER A 39 -2.19 -18.95 4.87
CA SER A 39 -0.88 -18.30 4.62
C SER A 39 -0.77 -17.69 3.21
N LEU A 40 -1.62 -18.11 2.26
CA LEU A 40 -1.72 -17.51 0.93
C LEU A 40 -2.59 -16.23 0.88
N GLN A 41 -3.41 -15.95 1.90
CA GLN A 41 -4.21 -14.72 1.96
C GLN A 41 -3.47 -13.51 2.56
N ALA A 42 -2.28 -13.70 3.13
CA ALA A 42 -1.40 -12.63 3.60
C ALA A 42 -0.21 -12.40 2.66
N SER A 43 -0.21 -13.00 1.46
CA SER A 43 0.66 -12.59 0.35
C SER A 43 0.35 -11.12 0.04
N ASP A 44 1.27 -10.26 0.47
CA ASP A 44 1.23 -8.80 0.62
C ASP A 44 0.14 -8.09 -0.21
N LYS A 45 -0.98 -7.73 0.45
CA LYS A 45 -1.97 -6.76 -0.07
C LYS A 45 -1.31 -5.49 -0.62
N LEU A 46 -0.11 -5.18 -0.15
CA LEU A 46 0.68 -4.03 -0.57
C LEU A 46 1.43 -4.24 -1.90
N LEU A 47 1.91 -5.47 -2.21
CA LEU A 47 2.48 -5.79 -3.53
C LEU A 47 1.39 -5.84 -4.60
N HIS A 48 0.16 -6.12 -4.19
CA HIS A 48 -1.04 -6.04 -5.03
C HIS A 48 -1.73 -4.68 -4.96
N ASP A 49 -1.19 -3.71 -4.22
CA ASP A 49 -1.72 -2.35 -4.19
C ASP A 49 -1.56 -1.74 -5.60
N PRO A 50 -2.65 -1.27 -6.23
CA PRO A 50 -2.61 -0.69 -7.57
C PRO A 50 -1.58 0.43 -7.70
N ILE A 51 -1.30 1.18 -6.62
CA ILE A 51 -0.20 2.18 -6.51
C ILE A 51 1.11 1.59 -6.90
N ILE A 52 1.46 0.56 -6.15
CA ILE A 52 2.76 -0.06 -6.20
C ILE A 52 2.91 -0.76 -7.54
N LYS A 53 1.83 -1.38 -8.04
CA LYS A 53 1.81 -2.06 -9.33
C LYS A 53 1.95 -1.09 -10.51
N HIS A 54 1.08 -0.09 -10.62
CA HIS A 54 1.07 0.83 -11.77
C HIS A 54 2.33 1.70 -11.83
N ALA A 55 2.77 2.23 -10.69
CA ALA A 55 4.00 3.01 -10.67
C ALA A 55 5.23 2.12 -10.94
N LYS A 56 5.29 0.87 -10.46
CA LYS A 56 6.36 -0.06 -10.86
C LYS A 56 6.34 -0.38 -12.35
N LEU A 57 5.16 -0.57 -12.96
CA LEU A 57 5.06 -0.78 -14.40
C LEU A 57 5.58 0.43 -15.17
N ALA A 58 5.22 1.64 -14.73
CA ALA A 58 5.70 2.89 -15.32
C ALA A 58 7.23 3.07 -15.20
N THR A 59 7.85 2.51 -14.16
CA THR A 59 9.31 2.55 -13.97
C THR A 59 10.03 1.27 -14.43
N GLY A 60 9.37 0.42 -15.23
CA GLY A 60 9.97 -0.83 -15.73
C GLY A 60 10.40 -1.81 -14.63
N GLY A 61 9.83 -1.69 -13.43
CA GLY A 61 10.20 -2.45 -12.24
C GLY A 61 11.42 -1.90 -11.49
N ASN A 62 12.04 -0.80 -11.96
CA ASN A 62 13.15 -0.16 -11.26
C ASN A 62 12.66 0.43 -9.92
N LEU A 63 13.24 -0.08 -8.84
CA LEU A 63 12.86 0.24 -7.47
C LEU A 63 13.26 1.66 -7.06
N GLU A 64 14.37 2.18 -7.56
CA GLU A 64 14.87 3.51 -7.23
C GLU A 64 14.02 4.57 -7.93
N GLU A 65 13.76 4.38 -9.22
CA GLU A 65 12.87 5.24 -10.00
C GLU A 65 11.45 5.26 -9.43
N PHE A 66 10.95 4.11 -8.99
CA PHE A 66 9.64 4.02 -8.32
C PHE A 66 9.58 4.89 -7.06
N GLN A 67 10.59 4.78 -6.18
CA GLN A 67 10.66 5.59 -4.96
C GLN A 67 10.80 7.08 -5.27
N TYR A 68 11.62 7.41 -6.27
CA TYR A 68 11.80 8.78 -6.74
C TYR A 68 10.48 9.38 -7.23
N CYS A 69 9.74 8.64 -8.07
CA CYS A 69 8.47 9.08 -8.64
C CYS A 69 7.44 9.38 -7.55
N LEU A 70 7.28 8.49 -6.56
CA LEU A 70 6.36 8.71 -5.44
C LEU A 70 6.74 9.94 -4.60
N LYS A 71 8.02 10.15 -4.31
CA LYS A 71 8.49 11.33 -3.56
C LYS A 71 8.24 12.62 -4.35
N ARG A 72 8.49 12.59 -5.65
CA ARG A 72 8.28 13.73 -6.55
C ARG A 72 6.80 14.10 -6.62
N CYS A 73 5.92 13.14 -6.86
CA CYS A 73 4.48 13.39 -6.92
C CYS A 73 3.89 13.83 -5.58
N ALA A 74 4.31 13.23 -4.46
CA ALA A 74 3.93 13.70 -3.14
C ALA A 74 4.37 15.17 -2.92
N GLY A 75 5.61 15.51 -3.26
CA GLY A 75 6.14 16.87 -3.12
C GLY A 75 5.42 17.90 -3.99
N LEU A 76 5.12 17.55 -5.25
CA LEU A 76 4.36 18.39 -6.17
C LEU A 76 2.96 18.68 -5.64
N LEU A 77 2.19 17.64 -5.32
CA LEU A 77 0.79 17.77 -4.90
C LEU A 77 0.67 18.52 -3.56
N LEU A 78 1.54 18.20 -2.58
CA LEU A 78 1.58 18.94 -1.31
C LEU A 78 1.89 20.42 -1.50
N SER A 79 2.86 20.74 -2.37
CA SER A 79 3.21 22.12 -2.69
C SER A 79 2.05 22.88 -3.31
N ILE A 80 1.48 22.31 -4.38
CA ILE A 80 0.36 22.89 -5.12
C ILE A 80 -0.81 23.16 -4.19
N GLY A 81 -1.24 22.14 -3.43
CA GLY A 81 -2.38 22.26 -2.52
C GLY A 81 -2.12 23.28 -1.41
N THR A 82 -0.92 23.30 -0.83
CA THR A 82 -0.55 24.31 0.18
C THR A 82 -0.57 25.72 -0.38
N ALA A 83 -0.08 25.90 -1.61
CA ALA A 83 0.01 27.21 -2.23
C ALA A 83 -1.37 27.73 -2.66
N GLN A 84 -2.20 26.87 -3.27
CA GLN A 84 -3.60 27.15 -3.58
C GLN A 84 -4.38 27.52 -2.31
N TYR A 85 -4.22 26.77 -1.21
CA TYR A 85 -4.86 27.07 0.07
C TYR A 85 -4.53 28.48 0.56
N LYS A 86 -3.23 28.83 0.61
CA LYS A 86 -2.75 30.12 1.10
C LYS A 86 -3.19 31.30 0.24
N LEU A 87 -3.34 31.10 -1.07
CA LEU A 87 -3.74 32.14 -1.99
C LEU A 87 -5.27 32.23 -2.19
N SER A 88 -6.01 31.19 -1.82
CA SER A 88 -7.47 31.22 -1.88
C SER A 88 -7.99 32.14 -0.76
N LYS A 89 -8.29 33.39 -1.10
CA LYS A 89 -8.88 34.35 -0.15
C LYS A 89 -10.36 34.08 0.13
N GLU A 90 -11.03 33.32 -0.74
CA GLU A 90 -12.51 33.22 -0.77
C GLU A 90 -13.04 31.79 -0.56
N GLY A 91 -12.21 30.80 -0.21
CA GLY A 91 -12.67 29.43 0.07
C GLY A 91 -13.29 28.67 -1.13
N LYS A 92 -13.25 29.25 -2.34
CA LYS A 92 -13.79 28.63 -3.58
C LYS A 92 -12.87 27.55 -4.18
N ILE A 93 -11.59 27.52 -3.79
CA ILE A 93 -10.61 26.53 -4.28
C ILE A 93 -10.44 25.46 -3.21
N THR A 94 -10.99 24.26 -3.46
CA THR A 94 -10.82 23.09 -2.59
C THR A 94 -9.44 22.47 -2.79
N SER A 95 -8.44 23.01 -2.10
CA SER A 95 -7.05 22.53 -2.15
C SER A 95 -6.77 21.33 -1.26
N GLN A 96 -7.68 21.01 -0.32
CA GLN A 96 -7.51 19.91 0.64
C GLN A 96 -7.37 18.57 -0.08
N LYS A 97 -8.15 18.36 -1.16
CA LYS A 97 -8.07 17.14 -1.97
C LYS A 97 -6.64 16.94 -2.46
N THR A 98 -6.00 17.96 -3.05
CA THR A 98 -4.63 17.87 -3.56
C THR A 98 -3.60 17.58 -2.46
N ILE A 99 -3.77 18.17 -1.28
CA ILE A 99 -2.93 17.88 -0.11
C ILE A 99 -3.07 16.41 0.29
N ASP A 100 -4.31 15.92 0.39
CA ASP A 100 -4.61 14.53 0.78
C ASP A 100 -4.01 13.53 -0.22
N LEU A 101 -4.01 13.83 -1.53
CA LEU A 101 -3.36 12.99 -2.54
C LEU A 101 -1.86 12.85 -2.24
N GLY A 102 -1.19 13.97 -1.97
CA GLY A 102 0.24 14.00 -1.68
C GLY A 102 0.61 13.24 -0.39
N GLU A 103 -0.18 13.40 0.67
CA GLU A 103 0.01 12.65 1.92
C GLU A 103 -0.21 11.14 1.74
N ASN A 104 -1.20 10.76 0.94
CA ASN A 104 -1.47 9.35 0.67
C ASN A 104 -0.31 8.68 -0.09
N LEU A 105 0.22 9.33 -1.13
CA LEU A 105 1.39 8.81 -1.87
C LEU A 105 2.60 8.59 -0.94
N LEU A 106 2.88 9.55 -0.05
CA LEU A 106 3.97 9.44 0.91
C LEU A 106 3.76 8.30 1.92
N ARG A 107 2.52 8.14 2.41
CA ARG A 107 2.13 7.03 3.29
C ARG A 107 2.35 5.68 2.61
N GLN A 108 2.00 5.57 1.34
CA GLN A 108 2.10 4.32 0.58
C GLN A 108 3.56 3.97 0.28
N LEU A 109 4.39 4.95 -0.06
CA LEU A 109 5.84 4.78 -0.15
C LEU A 109 6.42 4.21 1.15
N ALA A 110 6.08 4.80 2.30
CA ALA A 110 6.61 4.37 3.58
C ALA A 110 6.18 2.94 3.94
N LYS A 111 4.90 2.59 3.74
CA LYS A 111 4.41 1.22 3.92
C LYS A 111 5.18 0.23 3.04
N PHE A 112 5.40 0.58 1.77
CA PHE A 112 6.08 -0.28 0.80
C PHE A 112 7.53 -0.53 1.18
N GLN A 113 8.27 0.52 1.53
CA GLN A 113 9.64 0.38 2.00
C GLN A 113 9.72 -0.53 3.23
N ILE A 114 8.79 -0.42 4.18
CA ILE A 114 8.81 -1.23 5.40
C ILE A 114 8.58 -2.70 5.08
N ARG A 115 7.49 -3.03 4.38
CA ARG A 115 7.10 -4.44 4.19
C ARG A 115 7.89 -5.13 3.09
N VAL A 116 8.14 -4.45 1.98
CA VAL A 116 8.69 -5.08 0.76
C VAL A 116 10.20 -4.96 0.70
N ILE A 117 10.76 -3.77 0.97
CA ILE A 117 12.20 -3.53 0.87
C ILE A 117 12.91 -3.98 2.14
N LEU A 118 12.49 -3.44 3.28
CA LEU A 118 13.12 -3.68 4.57
C LEU A 118 12.66 -5.00 5.22
N LYS A 119 11.57 -5.60 4.72
CA LYS A 119 10.96 -6.83 5.25
C LYS A 119 10.72 -6.76 6.76
N LYS A 120 10.32 -5.59 7.25
CA LYS A 120 9.98 -5.33 8.66
C LYS A 120 8.48 -5.35 8.88
N GLU A 121 8.08 -5.61 10.11
CA GLU A 121 6.69 -5.46 10.52
C GLU A 121 6.24 -3.99 10.41
N LEU A 122 5.03 -3.77 9.91
CA LEU A 122 4.42 -2.45 9.88
C LEU A 122 3.86 -2.10 11.26
N ASN A 123 4.65 -1.39 12.05
CA ASN A 123 4.22 -0.80 13.33
C ASN A 123 4.44 0.73 13.34
N GLN A 124 3.83 1.41 14.31
CA GLN A 124 3.80 2.87 14.38
C GLN A 124 5.19 3.51 14.50
N VAL A 125 6.10 2.90 15.26
CA VAL A 125 7.46 3.40 15.45
C VAL A 125 8.24 3.35 14.14
N THR A 126 8.24 2.19 13.48
CA THR A 126 8.94 1.98 12.20
C THR A 126 8.32 2.85 11.10
N PHE A 127 6.99 2.91 11.05
CA PHE A 127 6.27 3.78 10.11
C PHE A 127 6.67 5.24 10.28
N SER A 128 6.63 5.76 11.51
CA SER A 128 6.97 7.16 11.78
C SER A 128 8.41 7.48 11.39
N GLN A 129 9.35 6.58 11.65
CA GLN A 129 10.76 6.77 11.29
C GLN A 129 10.95 6.81 9.78
N ILE A 130 10.39 5.86 9.04
CA ILE A 130 10.53 5.78 7.57
C ILE A 130 9.74 6.89 6.87
N TYR A 131 8.56 7.24 7.37
CA TYR A 131 7.81 8.38 6.87
C TYR A 131 8.62 9.67 7.01
N ARG A 132 9.23 9.90 8.18
CA ARG A 132 10.09 11.06 8.44
C ARG A 132 11.34 11.10 7.57
N SER A 133 11.97 9.95 7.29
CA SER A 133 13.14 9.93 6.41
C SER A 133 12.80 10.35 4.98
N ASN A 134 11.61 9.98 4.49
CA ASN A 134 11.15 10.42 3.17
C ASN A 134 10.75 11.90 3.13
N LEU A 135 10.26 12.47 4.24
CA LEU A 135 9.84 13.88 4.30
C LEU A 135 10.94 14.84 3.86
N LEU A 136 12.22 14.52 4.12
CA LEU A 136 13.32 15.41 3.77
C LEU A 136 13.43 15.61 2.25
N GLU A 137 13.31 14.54 1.46
CA GLU A 137 13.33 14.63 0.00
C GLU A 137 12.03 15.21 -0.56
N VAL A 138 10.88 14.83 -0.01
CA VAL A 138 9.58 15.42 -0.38
C VAL A 138 9.59 16.93 -0.14
N THR A 139 10.22 17.40 0.94
CA THR A 139 10.36 18.83 1.24
C THR A 139 11.22 19.55 0.21
N LYS A 140 12.24 18.91 -0.36
CA LYS A 140 13.05 19.50 -1.44
C LYS A 140 12.19 19.75 -2.69
N PHE A 141 11.41 18.75 -3.11
CA PHE A 141 10.46 18.90 -4.21
C PHE A 141 9.39 19.96 -3.90
N ASN A 142 8.82 19.93 -2.70
CA ASN A 142 7.80 20.87 -2.28
C ASN A 142 8.31 22.33 -2.38
N ARG A 143 9.52 22.61 -1.89
CA ARG A 143 10.15 23.95 -2.02
C ARG A 143 10.35 24.37 -3.48
N LEU A 144 10.75 23.44 -4.35
CA LEU A 144 10.97 23.72 -5.77
C LEU A 144 9.65 24.11 -6.45
N TYR A 145 8.63 23.27 -6.32
CA TYR A 145 7.33 23.50 -6.95
C TYR A 145 6.59 24.70 -6.35
N TYR A 146 6.78 24.98 -5.06
CA TYR A 146 6.18 26.14 -4.41
C TYR A 146 6.75 27.45 -4.98
N LYS A 147 8.06 27.50 -5.23
CA LYS A 147 8.70 28.63 -5.89
C LYS A 147 8.22 28.81 -7.32
N MET A 148 8.06 27.72 -8.07
CA MET A 148 7.52 27.77 -9.43
C MET A 148 6.09 28.33 -9.43
N PHE A 149 5.24 27.80 -8.54
CA PHE A 149 3.88 28.29 -8.35
C PHE A 149 3.82 29.78 -8.02
N LEU A 150 4.58 30.23 -7.01
CA LEU A 150 4.60 31.65 -6.64
C LEU A 150 5.07 32.55 -7.77
N ARG A 151 6.08 32.10 -8.55
CA ARG A 151 6.59 32.84 -9.71
C ARG A 151 5.50 32.99 -10.78
N ASN A 152 4.71 31.96 -11.02
CA ASN A 152 3.66 31.96 -12.03
C ASN A 152 2.52 32.91 -11.64
N VAL A 153 2.07 32.83 -10.40
CA VAL A 153 1.08 33.77 -9.86
C VAL A 153 1.62 35.21 -9.88
N ALA A 154 2.89 35.44 -9.52
CA ALA A 154 3.47 36.77 -9.50
C ALA A 154 3.65 37.39 -10.90
N LYS A 155 4.01 36.58 -11.92
CA LYS A 155 4.28 37.07 -13.28
C LYS A 155 3.04 37.23 -14.16
N GLY A 156 2.04 36.36 -13.98
CA GLY A 156 0.85 36.34 -14.85
C GLY A 156 -0.49 36.39 -14.13
N LYS A 157 -0.50 36.39 -12.78
CA LYS A 157 -1.70 36.10 -11.96
C LYS A 157 -2.32 34.73 -12.27
N HIS A 158 -1.52 33.85 -12.82
CA HIS A 158 -1.97 32.56 -13.32
C HIS A 158 -1.86 31.48 -12.25
N PHE A 159 -2.95 30.77 -12.00
CA PHE A 159 -2.95 29.57 -11.16
C PHE A 159 -2.42 28.38 -11.96
N ILE A 160 -2.28 27.20 -11.33
CA ILE A 160 -1.77 26.00 -12.01
C ILE A 160 -2.57 25.64 -13.24
N GLU A 161 -3.88 25.92 -13.25
CA GLU A 161 -4.73 25.65 -14.42
C GLU A 161 -4.24 26.37 -15.69
N GLU A 162 -3.37 27.37 -15.56
CA GLU A 162 -2.87 28.21 -16.64
C GLU A 162 -1.36 28.03 -16.89
N ASP A 163 -0.64 27.26 -16.05
CA ASP A 163 0.74 26.81 -16.33
C ASP A 163 0.72 25.38 -16.88
N THR A 164 0.91 25.24 -18.18
CA THR A 164 0.78 23.96 -18.89
C THR A 164 1.69 22.87 -18.31
N PHE A 165 2.92 23.20 -17.95
CA PHE A 165 3.87 22.21 -17.42
C PHE A 165 3.45 21.71 -16.03
N LEU A 166 3.13 22.62 -15.10
CA LEU A 166 2.68 22.24 -13.76
C LEU A 166 1.33 21.54 -13.80
N MET A 167 0.43 21.93 -14.71
CA MET A 167 -0.85 21.27 -14.92
C MET A 167 -0.66 19.83 -15.42
N GLU A 168 0.18 19.61 -16.43
CA GLU A 168 0.51 18.28 -16.94
C GLU A 168 1.13 17.40 -15.86
N GLU A 169 2.10 17.93 -15.11
CA GLU A 169 2.76 17.22 -14.02
C GLU A 169 1.79 16.87 -12.87
N ALA A 170 0.93 17.83 -12.48
CA ALA A 170 -0.10 17.58 -11.48
C ALA A 170 -1.12 16.56 -11.98
N THR A 171 -1.47 16.58 -13.27
CA THR A 171 -2.40 15.65 -13.90
C THR A 171 -1.81 14.26 -13.97
N ILE A 172 -0.52 14.12 -14.28
CA ILE A 172 0.19 12.84 -14.23
C ILE A 172 0.21 12.33 -12.80
N CYS A 173 0.59 13.14 -11.81
CA CYS A 173 0.66 12.70 -10.42
C CYS A 173 -0.72 12.40 -9.80
N ALA A 174 -1.75 13.16 -10.15
CA ALA A 174 -3.13 12.90 -9.75
C ALA A 174 -3.74 11.72 -10.54
N GLY A 175 -3.36 11.54 -11.80
CA GLY A 175 -3.76 10.42 -12.65
C GLY A 175 -3.13 9.12 -12.21
N MET A 176 -1.84 9.17 -11.82
CA MET A 176 -1.20 8.16 -11.00
C MET A 176 -2.10 7.91 -9.82
N HIS A 177 -2.31 8.86 -8.90
CA HIS A 177 -3.20 8.72 -7.71
C HIS A 177 -4.62 8.17 -7.99
N ASN A 178 -5.32 8.60 -9.03
CA ASN A 178 -6.69 8.16 -9.28
C ASN A 178 -6.73 6.73 -9.83
N GLN A 179 -5.70 6.28 -10.54
CA GLN A 179 -5.51 4.86 -10.88
C GLN A 179 -5.12 4.01 -9.64
N LEU A 180 -4.98 4.64 -8.47
CA LEU A 180 -4.51 4.05 -7.22
C LEU A 180 -5.58 3.79 -6.17
N LEU A 181 -6.79 4.34 -6.34
CA LEU A 181 -7.89 4.07 -5.44
C LEU A 181 -8.73 2.90 -6.00
N PRO A 182 -9.09 1.90 -5.18
CA PRO A 182 -10.19 1.02 -5.56
C PRO A 182 -11.46 1.88 -5.70
N GLN A 183 -12.25 1.62 -6.75
CA GLN A 183 -13.63 2.10 -6.83
C GLN A 183 -14.47 1.50 -5.70
#